data_AF-A0A522SH70-F1
#
_entry.id   AF-A0A522SH70-F1
#
_cell.length_a   1.000
_cell.length_b   1.000
_cell.length_c   1.000
_cell.angle_alpha   90.00
_cell.angle_beta   90.00
_cell.angle_gamma   90.00
#
_symmetry.space_group_name_H-M   'P 1'
#
loop_
_entity.id
_entity.type
_entity.pdbx_description
1 polymer ?
#
loop_
_entity_poly.entity_id
_entity_poly.type
_entity_poly.pdbx_seq_one_letter_code
_entity_poly.pdbx_strand_id
1 'polypeptide(L)'
;MERVRHQPETRDRSPQRGAAQAELVETRLFLISPLRLHGHDKAYGKEVSKLKAALVTGATRGAGRAIAVALAMAGWRTYALGRDRAVLDEMRAGCGVQPLAMDLTDRDDLRVIAGDMRLDALIHAPLRWPQEGRFVDLREADIDMALEVNLSATLHLTHAILPSMIAARSGHIVLISPGVSPDRSLVRATVGSAVAAFADGLRSEFASSGVTVQTLDPGMPPFEGMAQSLVKSLGGRD
;
A
#
# COMPACT_ATOMS: atom_id res chain seq x y z
N MET A 1 -1.56 52.89 -52.55
CA MET A 1 -0.29 52.15 -52.71
C MET A 1 0.08 51.71 -51.29
N GLU A 2 0.20 50.44 -50.92
CA GLU A 2 0.58 49.23 -51.65
C GLU A 2 0.03 48.02 -50.86
N ARG A 3 -0.52 47.01 -51.55
CA ARG A 3 -1.00 45.77 -50.93
C ARG A 3 0.13 44.76 -50.94
N VAL A 4 0.40 44.11 -49.81
CA VAL A 4 1.16 42.86 -49.79
C VAL A 4 0.30 41.78 -49.15
N ARG A 5 -0.15 40.83 -49.98
CA ARG A 5 -0.65 39.51 -49.55
C ARG A 5 0.57 38.63 -49.30
N HIS A 6 0.62 37.94 -48.17
CA HIS A 6 1.38 36.69 -48.07
C HIS A 6 0.64 35.67 -47.19
N GLN A 7 0.65 34.44 -47.68
CA GLN A 7 -0.12 33.26 -47.28
C GLN A 7 0.27 32.70 -45.89
N PRO A 8 -0.61 31.89 -45.26
CA PRO A 8 -0.24 31.14 -44.07
C PRO A 8 0.59 29.89 -44.45
N GLU A 9 1.81 29.78 -43.93
CA GLU A 9 2.61 28.56 -44.01
C GLU A 9 2.03 27.48 -43.07
N THR A 10 1.54 26.40 -43.66
CA THR A 10 1.25 25.14 -42.98
C THR A 10 2.57 24.43 -42.67
N ARG A 11 2.98 24.41 -41.40
CA ARG A 11 4.01 23.47 -40.93
C ARG A 11 3.34 22.25 -40.34
N ASP A 12 3.35 21.18 -41.14
CA ASP A 12 3.29 19.80 -40.71
C ASP A 12 4.33 19.55 -39.61
N ARG A 13 3.84 19.12 -38.44
CA ARG A 13 4.64 18.44 -37.41
C ARG A 13 3.81 17.26 -36.90
N SER A 14 3.82 16.22 -37.71
CA SER A 14 3.47 14.86 -37.31
C SER A 14 4.12 14.46 -35.96
N PRO A 15 3.40 13.72 -35.08
CA PRO A 15 3.86 13.36 -33.75
C PRO A 15 4.73 12.10 -33.80
N GLN A 16 6.06 12.27 -33.78
CA GLN A 16 6.99 11.16 -33.59
C GLN A 16 7.86 11.42 -32.35
N ARG A 17 7.35 11.05 -31.17
CA ARG A 17 8.10 10.87 -29.90
C ARG A 17 7.16 10.43 -28.77
N GLY A 18 6.65 9.21 -28.87
CA GLY A 18 5.85 8.57 -27.81
C GLY A 18 5.86 7.04 -27.86
N ALA A 19 6.08 6.47 -29.05
CA ALA A 19 6.15 5.02 -29.25
C ALA A 19 7.42 4.35 -28.67
N ALA A 20 8.43 5.11 -28.23
CA ALA A 20 9.70 4.58 -27.73
C ALA A 20 9.76 4.38 -26.20
N GLN A 21 8.69 4.70 -25.45
CA GLN A 21 8.60 4.43 -24.01
C GLN A 21 7.69 3.25 -23.66
N ALA A 22 6.92 2.73 -24.61
CA ALA A 22 6.12 1.51 -24.44
C ALA A 22 6.94 0.21 -24.56
N GLU A 23 8.15 0.27 -25.12
CA GLU A 23 8.96 -0.91 -25.46
C GLU A 23 9.97 -1.32 -24.35
N LEU A 24 10.07 -0.54 -23.27
CA LEU A 24 10.99 -0.80 -22.15
C LEU A 24 10.31 -1.42 -20.90
N VAL A 25 8.99 -1.63 -20.94
CA VAL A 25 8.23 -2.30 -19.86
C VAL A 25 8.13 -3.82 -20.08
N GLU A 26 8.42 -4.33 -21.29
CA GLU A 26 8.25 -5.76 -21.62
C GLU A 26 9.44 -6.68 -21.25
N THR A 27 10.60 -6.16 -20.83
CA THR A 27 11.81 -7.01 -20.67
C THR A 27 12.26 -7.27 -19.22
N ARG A 28 11.34 -7.26 -18.24
CA ARG A 28 11.64 -7.73 -16.87
C ARG A 28 10.66 -8.72 -16.26
N LEU A 29 9.81 -9.34 -17.07
CA LEU A 29 8.90 -10.40 -16.65
C LEU A 29 9.45 -11.80 -17.01
N PHE A 30 10.67 -12.12 -16.60
CA PHE A 30 11.23 -13.48 -16.74
C PHE A 30 11.94 -13.91 -15.45
N LEU A 31 11.16 -14.14 -14.41
CA LEU A 31 11.46 -15.12 -13.35
C LEU A 31 10.20 -15.45 -12.52
N ILE A 32 9.10 -15.77 -13.21
CA ILE A 32 8.02 -16.60 -12.65
C ILE A 32 7.89 -17.78 -13.60
N SER A 33 8.69 -18.83 -13.37
CA SER A 33 8.50 -20.09 -14.07
C SER A 33 7.28 -20.80 -13.48
N PRO A 34 6.23 -21.13 -14.27
CA PRO A 34 5.21 -22.05 -13.84
C PRO A 34 5.77 -23.47 -13.99
N LEU A 35 6.27 -24.04 -12.88
CA LEU A 35 6.52 -25.49 -12.87
C LEU A 35 5.17 -26.19 -13.05
N ARG A 36 4.93 -26.67 -14.28
CA ARG A 36 3.94 -27.70 -14.57
C ARG A 36 4.32 -28.95 -13.78
N LEU A 37 3.56 -29.27 -12.75
CA LEU A 37 3.54 -30.62 -12.18
C LEU A 37 2.31 -31.33 -12.77
N HIS A 38 2.54 -32.15 -13.79
CA HIS A 38 1.63 -33.24 -14.12
C HIS A 38 2.08 -34.48 -13.35
N GLY A 39 1.09 -35.16 -12.77
CA GLY A 39 1.17 -36.15 -11.70
C GLY A 39 2.24 -37.23 -11.81
N HIS A 40 2.81 -37.55 -10.65
CA HIS A 40 2.64 -38.85 -9.98
C HIS A 40 3.35 -38.77 -8.63
N ASP A 41 2.61 -38.62 -7.53
CA ASP A 41 2.99 -39.22 -6.25
C ASP A 41 1.80 -39.22 -5.28
N LYS A 42 1.24 -40.42 -5.08
CA LYS A 42 0.29 -40.74 -4.02
C LYS A 42 1.09 -41.03 -2.75
N ALA A 43 1.35 -40.02 -1.93
CA ALA A 43 1.56 -40.13 -0.47
C ALA A 43 1.86 -38.74 0.09
N TYR A 44 1.38 -38.45 1.30
CA TYR A 44 1.37 -37.15 1.99
C TYR A 44 0.22 -36.21 1.63
N GLY A 45 -0.98 -36.63 2.04
CA GLY A 45 -2.06 -35.70 2.34
C GLY A 45 -1.69 -34.84 3.55
N LYS A 46 -1.22 -33.63 3.28
CA LYS A 46 -1.47 -32.47 4.12
C LYS A 46 -1.82 -31.36 3.14
N GLU A 47 -3.04 -30.84 3.21
CA GLU A 47 -3.45 -29.67 2.43
C GLU A 47 -2.32 -28.64 2.53
N VAL A 48 -1.77 -28.22 1.38
CA VAL A 48 -0.97 -27.00 1.35
C VAL A 48 -1.98 -25.90 1.63
N SER A 49 -2.17 -25.57 2.92
CA SER A 49 -3.03 -24.48 3.32
C SER A 49 -2.58 -23.25 2.55
N LYS A 50 -3.51 -22.66 1.78
CA LYS A 50 -3.24 -21.47 0.98
C LYS A 50 -2.78 -20.39 1.96
N LEU A 51 -1.50 -20.01 1.93
CA LEU A 51 -0.94 -19.02 2.85
C LEU A 51 -1.76 -17.73 2.78
N LYS A 52 -2.15 -17.20 3.94
CA LYS A 52 -2.82 -15.89 4.01
C LYS A 52 -1.88 -14.81 3.47
N ALA A 53 -2.40 -13.91 2.66
CA ALA A 53 -1.65 -12.84 2.02
C ALA A 53 -1.93 -11.48 2.66
N ALA A 54 -0.89 -10.71 2.94
CA ALA A 54 -1.01 -9.37 3.50
C ALA A 54 -0.19 -8.35 2.70
N LEU A 55 -0.73 -7.16 2.46
CA LEU A 55 0.01 -6.00 1.96
C LEU A 55 0.23 -5.00 3.10
N VAL A 56 1.48 -4.60 3.33
CA VAL A 56 1.85 -3.60 4.33
C VAL A 56 2.48 -2.40 3.62
N THR A 57 1.86 -1.22 3.74
CA THR A 57 2.45 0.04 3.26
C THR A 57 3.35 0.67 4.31
N GLY A 58 4.33 1.48 3.89
CA GLY A 58 5.31 2.06 4.81
C GLY A 58 6.24 1.01 5.45
N ALA A 59 6.45 -0.13 4.78
CA ALA A 59 7.10 -1.30 5.35
C ALA A 59 8.60 -1.15 5.62
N THR A 60 9.25 -0.07 5.16
CA THR A 60 10.71 0.09 5.26
C THR A 60 11.17 0.62 6.61
N ARG A 61 10.26 1.11 7.48
CA ARG A 61 10.63 1.66 8.80
C ARG A 61 9.50 1.57 9.82
N GLY A 62 9.83 1.85 11.08
CA GLY A 62 8.86 2.07 12.16
C GLY A 62 7.84 0.94 12.32
N ALA A 63 6.59 1.32 12.61
CA ALA A 63 5.50 0.37 12.81
C ALA A 63 5.23 -0.52 11.58
N GLY A 64 5.28 0.04 10.37
CA GLY A 64 5.10 -0.73 9.13
C GLY A 64 6.14 -1.84 8.97
N ARG A 65 7.42 -1.56 9.26
CA ARG A 65 8.48 -2.59 9.26
C ARG A 65 8.23 -3.67 10.30
N ALA A 66 7.90 -3.29 11.53
CA ALA A 66 7.62 -4.24 12.60
C ALA A 66 6.46 -5.17 12.25
N ILE A 67 5.37 -4.62 11.68
CA ILE A 67 4.20 -5.40 11.25
C ILE A 67 4.56 -6.33 10.08
N ALA A 68 5.29 -5.84 9.07
CA ALA A 68 5.70 -6.65 7.93
C ALA A 68 6.57 -7.84 8.34
N VAL A 69 7.55 -7.61 9.23
CA VAL A 69 8.40 -8.67 9.78
C VAL A 69 7.56 -9.67 10.59
N ALA A 70 6.70 -9.19 11.49
CA ALA A 70 5.89 -10.06 12.34
C ALA A 70 4.92 -10.95 11.53
N LEU A 71 4.28 -10.41 10.49
CA LEU A 71 3.42 -11.18 9.60
C LEU A 71 4.20 -12.26 8.84
N ALA A 72 5.36 -11.90 8.28
CA ALA A 72 6.19 -12.85 7.55
C ALA A 72 6.69 -13.98 8.46
N MET A 73 7.14 -13.65 9.67
CA MET A 73 7.53 -14.65 10.68
C MET A 73 6.38 -15.53 11.15
N ALA A 74 5.13 -15.06 11.05
CA ALA A 74 3.94 -15.84 11.33
C ALA A 74 3.44 -16.67 10.13
N GLY A 75 4.20 -16.74 9.04
CA GLY A 75 3.90 -17.58 7.87
C GLY A 75 2.95 -16.93 6.86
N TRP A 76 2.68 -15.63 6.96
CA TRP A 76 1.90 -14.92 5.94
C TRP A 76 2.75 -14.67 4.70
N ARG A 77 2.10 -14.68 3.53
CA ARG A 77 2.68 -14.12 2.31
C ARG A 77 2.60 -12.59 2.40
N THR A 78 3.64 -11.98 2.94
CA THR A 78 3.66 -10.54 3.21
C THR A 78 4.30 -9.75 2.08
N TYR A 79 3.51 -8.94 1.38
CA TYR A 79 3.98 -7.91 0.47
C TYR A 79 4.37 -6.66 1.26
N ALA A 80 5.63 -6.25 1.17
CA ALA A 80 6.19 -5.10 1.85
C ALA A 80 6.37 -3.95 0.85
N LEU A 81 5.56 -2.90 0.97
CA LEU A 81 5.56 -1.75 0.08
C LEU A 81 6.29 -0.56 0.70
N GLY A 82 7.23 0.00 -0.06
CA GLY A 82 7.93 1.24 0.26
C GLY A 82 8.93 1.61 -0.82
N ARG A 83 9.57 2.77 -0.69
CA ARG A 83 10.46 3.31 -1.73
C ARG A 83 11.90 2.83 -1.66
N ASP A 84 12.34 2.39 -0.48
CA ASP A 84 13.72 1.99 -0.24
C ASP A 84 13.94 0.53 -0.62
N ARG A 85 14.43 0.30 -1.85
CA ARG A 85 14.69 -1.04 -2.37
C ARG A 85 15.72 -1.81 -1.55
N ALA A 86 16.78 -1.15 -1.08
CA ALA A 86 17.84 -1.83 -0.33
C ALA A 86 17.28 -2.43 0.98
N VAL A 87 16.51 -1.63 1.73
CA VAL A 87 15.85 -2.11 2.95
C VAL A 87 14.86 -3.24 2.66
N LEU A 88 14.11 -3.15 1.56
CA LEU A 88 13.17 -4.20 1.18
C LEU A 88 13.86 -5.52 0.79
N ASP A 89 14.99 -5.44 0.09
CA ASP A 89 15.79 -6.62 -0.29
C ASP A 89 16.45 -7.26 0.94
N GLU A 90 16.92 -6.46 1.90
CA GLU A 90 17.38 -6.95 3.22
C GLU A 90 16.26 -7.67 3.98
N MET A 91 15.05 -7.09 4.02
CA MET A 91 13.89 -7.73 4.66
C MET A 91 13.51 -9.03 3.96
N ARG A 92 13.57 -9.09 2.62
CA ARG A 92 13.32 -10.33 1.87
C ARG A 92 14.31 -11.41 2.28
N ALA A 93 15.60 -11.08 2.36
CA ALA A 93 16.64 -12.04 2.75
C ALA A 93 16.51 -12.45 4.23
N GLY A 94 16.14 -11.53 5.11
CA GLY A 94 16.09 -11.77 6.56
C GLY A 94 14.83 -12.47 7.05
N CYS A 95 13.65 -12.17 6.48
CA CYS A 95 12.37 -12.71 6.95
C CYS A 95 11.39 -13.12 5.85
N GLY A 96 11.76 -13.05 4.56
CA GLY A 96 10.98 -13.65 3.48
C GLY A 96 9.82 -12.80 2.93
N VAL A 97 9.78 -11.49 3.19
CA VAL A 97 8.78 -10.60 2.59
C VAL A 97 8.90 -10.57 1.05
N GLN A 98 7.80 -10.24 0.38
CA GLN A 98 7.75 -9.95 -1.05
C GLN A 98 7.91 -8.44 -1.25
N PRO A 99 9.06 -7.96 -1.76
CA PRO A 99 9.34 -6.53 -1.83
C PRO A 99 8.56 -5.88 -2.98
N LEU A 100 7.89 -4.76 -2.69
CA LEU A 100 7.25 -3.87 -3.65
C LEU A 100 7.91 -2.48 -3.53
N ALA A 101 8.99 -2.28 -4.29
CA ALA A 101 9.76 -1.04 -4.28
C ALA A 101 9.10 0.03 -5.16
N MET A 102 8.14 0.76 -4.58
CA MET A 102 7.20 1.64 -5.30
C MET A 102 6.88 2.88 -4.45
N ASP A 103 6.46 3.97 -5.10
CA ASP A 103 5.90 5.12 -4.38
C ASP A 103 4.40 4.92 -4.15
N LEU A 104 3.98 5.04 -2.90
CA LEU A 104 2.58 4.85 -2.50
C LEU A 104 1.67 5.93 -3.11
N THR A 105 2.21 7.06 -3.55
CA THR A 105 1.45 8.14 -4.18
C THR A 105 1.28 7.99 -5.68
N ASP A 106 1.90 6.98 -6.32
CA ASP A 106 1.72 6.70 -7.74
C ASP A 106 0.45 5.85 -7.97
N ARG A 107 -0.56 6.44 -8.62
CA ARG A 107 -1.89 5.84 -8.74
C ARG A 107 -1.96 4.72 -9.76
N ASP A 108 -1.11 4.75 -10.79
CA ASP A 108 -1.13 3.71 -11.82
C ASP A 108 -0.50 2.42 -11.29
N ASP A 109 0.58 2.58 -10.54
CA ASP A 109 1.24 1.53 -9.76
C ASP A 109 0.29 0.82 -8.78
N LEU A 110 -0.54 1.57 -8.03
CA LEU A 110 -1.52 0.98 -7.10
C LEU A 110 -2.61 0.17 -7.80
N ARG A 111 -3.03 0.57 -9.01
CA ARG A 111 -4.05 -0.15 -9.79
C ARG A 111 -3.54 -1.50 -10.27
N VAL A 112 -2.27 -1.56 -10.70
CA VAL A 112 -1.63 -2.81 -11.12
C VAL A 112 -1.57 -3.79 -9.95
N ILE A 113 -1.13 -3.34 -8.76
CA ILE A 113 -1.12 -4.18 -7.55
C ILE A 113 -2.50 -4.75 -7.25
N ALA A 114 -3.54 -3.91 -7.33
CA ALA A 114 -4.89 -4.30 -6.95
C ALA A 114 -5.55 -5.29 -7.93
N GLY A 115 -5.19 -5.26 -9.20
CA GLY A 115 -5.72 -6.19 -10.20
C GLY A 115 -5.25 -7.64 -10.00
N ASP A 116 -4.02 -7.81 -9.52
CA ASP A 116 -3.34 -9.11 -9.54
C ASP A 116 -3.29 -9.83 -8.19
N MET A 117 -3.64 -9.14 -7.09
CA MET A 117 -3.46 -9.67 -5.74
C MET A 117 -4.79 -9.91 -5.01
N ARG A 118 -5.01 -11.16 -4.60
CA ARG A 118 -6.00 -11.48 -3.57
C ARG A 118 -5.33 -11.36 -2.20
N LEU A 119 -5.79 -10.43 -1.38
CA LEU A 119 -5.27 -10.15 -0.04
C LEU A 119 -6.27 -10.55 1.03
N ASP A 120 -5.78 -11.18 2.09
CA ASP A 120 -6.52 -11.43 3.33
C ASP A 120 -6.39 -10.23 4.30
N ALA A 121 -5.30 -9.46 4.19
CA ALA A 121 -5.11 -8.24 4.96
C ALA A 121 -4.46 -7.10 4.16
N LEU A 122 -4.95 -5.88 4.37
CA LEU A 122 -4.38 -4.62 3.89
C LEU A 122 -4.05 -3.75 5.09
N ILE A 123 -2.77 -3.50 5.32
CA ILE A 123 -2.27 -2.69 6.44
C ILE A 123 -1.70 -1.40 5.88
N HIS A 124 -2.34 -0.28 6.22
CA HIS A 124 -1.84 1.06 5.94
C HIS A 124 -0.97 1.53 7.10
N ALA A 125 0.34 1.65 6.89
CA ALA A 125 1.28 2.18 7.87
C ALA A 125 2.32 3.18 7.30
N PRO A 126 1.94 4.11 6.41
CA PRO A 126 2.90 5.03 5.80
C PRO A 126 3.55 6.01 6.79
N LEU A 127 2.78 6.48 7.78
CA LEU A 127 3.19 7.26 8.96
C LEU A 127 4.23 8.36 8.66
N ARG A 128 4.04 9.11 7.56
CA ARG A 128 4.98 10.15 7.15
C ARG A 128 4.48 11.52 7.59
N TRP A 129 5.18 12.14 8.53
CA TRP A 129 4.74 13.39 9.14
C TRP A 129 5.74 14.53 8.92
N PRO A 130 5.29 15.80 8.91
CA PRO A 130 6.15 16.95 9.06
C PRO A 130 6.95 16.87 10.37
N GLN A 131 8.03 17.65 10.45
CA GLN A 131 8.70 17.89 11.73
C GLN A 131 7.72 18.55 12.72
N GLU A 132 7.85 18.25 14.00
CA GLU A 132 7.04 18.89 15.03
C GLU A 132 7.38 20.39 15.09
N GLY A 133 6.35 21.22 15.19
CA GLY A 133 6.47 22.67 15.17
C GLY A 133 5.12 23.36 15.14
N ARG A 134 5.12 24.69 15.20
CA ARG A 134 3.89 25.46 15.04
C ARG A 134 3.42 25.36 13.59
N PHE A 135 2.11 25.26 13.40
CA PHE A 135 1.52 25.13 12.07
C PHE A 135 1.94 26.24 11.10
N VAL A 136 2.02 27.48 11.60
CA VAL A 136 2.43 28.66 10.81
C VAL A 136 3.87 28.59 10.29
N ASP A 137 4.71 27.73 10.86
CA ASP A 137 6.11 27.56 10.47
C ASP A 137 6.32 26.34 9.55
N LEU A 138 5.26 25.58 9.25
CA LEU A 138 5.35 24.42 8.36
C LEU A 138 5.47 24.88 6.90
N ARG A 139 6.27 24.15 6.13
CA ARG A 139 6.31 24.33 4.68
C ARG A 139 5.07 23.68 4.07
N GLU A 140 4.45 24.33 3.10
CA GLU A 140 3.29 23.80 2.36
C GLU A 140 3.56 22.39 1.82
N ALA A 141 4.75 22.16 1.25
CA ALA A 141 5.17 20.86 0.74
C ALA A 141 5.18 19.73 1.80
N ASP A 142 5.41 20.05 3.09
CA ASP A 142 5.34 19.05 4.16
C ASP A 142 3.88 18.72 4.52
N ILE A 143 2.99 19.72 4.43
CA ILE A 143 1.54 19.52 4.61
C ILE A 143 1.00 18.64 3.49
N ASP A 144 1.27 19.01 2.23
CA ASP A 144 0.84 18.28 1.04
C ASP A 144 1.32 16.84 1.06
N MET A 145 2.58 16.64 1.41
CA MET A 145 3.15 15.31 1.60
C MET A 145 2.39 14.48 2.62
N ALA A 146 2.05 15.06 3.79
CA ALA A 146 1.37 14.34 4.85
C ALA A 146 -0.06 13.95 4.44
N LEU A 147 -0.76 14.84 3.73
CA LEU A 147 -2.08 14.56 3.17
C LEU A 147 -2.01 13.49 2.08
N GLU A 148 -1.08 13.62 1.14
CA GLU A 148 -1.00 12.73 -0.02
C GLU A 148 -0.62 11.30 0.41
N VAL A 149 0.40 11.17 1.24
CA VAL A 149 0.93 9.86 1.64
C VAL A 149 0.04 9.13 2.65
N ASN A 150 -0.52 9.84 3.65
CA ASN A 150 -1.27 9.18 4.73
C ASN A 150 -2.78 9.11 4.48
N LEU A 151 -3.35 10.02 3.69
CA LEU A 151 -4.79 10.08 3.44
C LEU A 151 -5.13 9.72 1.99
N SER A 152 -4.69 10.53 1.01
CA SER A 152 -5.03 10.34 -0.41
C SER A 152 -4.69 8.93 -0.89
N ALA A 153 -3.45 8.49 -0.67
CA ALA A 153 -3.01 7.16 -1.07
C ALA A 153 -3.71 6.02 -0.31
N THR A 154 -4.00 6.22 0.98
CA THR A 154 -4.78 5.26 1.79
C THR A 154 -6.18 5.04 1.21
N LEU A 155 -6.87 6.14 0.85
CA LEU A 155 -8.19 6.09 0.22
C LEU A 155 -8.12 5.35 -1.13
N HIS A 156 -7.17 5.74 -1.98
CA HIS A 156 -7.05 5.18 -3.32
C HIS A 156 -6.68 3.69 -3.34
N LEU A 157 -5.70 3.27 -2.54
CA LEU A 157 -5.33 1.86 -2.45
C LEU A 157 -6.46 1.03 -1.83
N THR A 158 -7.16 1.55 -0.81
CA THR A 158 -8.34 0.87 -0.26
C THR A 158 -9.43 0.72 -1.31
N HIS A 159 -9.75 1.80 -2.05
CA HIS A 159 -10.74 1.76 -3.13
C HIS A 159 -10.38 0.73 -4.22
N ALA A 160 -9.09 0.56 -4.52
CA ALA A 160 -8.64 -0.42 -5.51
C ALA A 160 -8.76 -1.87 -5.01
N ILE A 161 -8.43 -2.14 -3.74
CA ILE A 161 -8.38 -3.50 -3.17
C ILE A 161 -9.74 -3.98 -2.66
N LEU A 162 -10.52 -3.09 -2.04
CA LEU A 162 -11.75 -3.42 -1.34
C LEU A 162 -12.77 -4.23 -2.17
N PRO A 163 -12.99 -3.95 -3.48
CA PRO A 163 -13.91 -4.76 -4.29
C PRO A 163 -13.58 -6.25 -4.29
N SER A 164 -12.29 -6.61 -4.33
CA SER A 164 -11.85 -8.01 -4.30
C SER A 164 -12.13 -8.69 -2.95
N MET A 165 -11.95 -7.96 -1.83
CA MET A 165 -12.26 -8.45 -0.49
C MET A 165 -13.77 -8.64 -0.28
N ILE A 166 -14.58 -7.69 -0.79
CA ILE A 166 -16.05 -7.81 -0.76
C ILE A 166 -16.51 -9.02 -1.58
N ALA A 167 -15.99 -9.21 -2.79
CA ALA A 167 -16.32 -10.35 -3.63
C ALA A 167 -15.93 -11.69 -2.97
N ALA A 168 -14.81 -11.69 -2.23
CA ALA A 168 -14.35 -12.84 -1.45
C ALA A 168 -15.12 -13.05 -0.14
N ARG A 169 -15.95 -12.09 0.27
CA ARG A 169 -16.60 -11.99 1.59
C ARG A 169 -15.63 -12.14 2.76
N SER A 170 -14.39 -11.69 2.58
CA SER A 170 -13.30 -11.88 3.54
C SER A 170 -12.22 -10.83 3.31
N GLY A 171 -11.72 -10.26 4.39
CA GLY A 171 -10.61 -9.32 4.37
C GLY A 171 -10.47 -8.53 5.66
N HIS A 172 -9.26 -8.08 5.94
CA HIS A 172 -8.95 -7.20 7.07
C HIS A 172 -8.30 -5.93 6.55
N ILE A 173 -8.91 -4.77 6.81
CA ILE A 173 -8.30 -3.47 6.59
C ILE A 173 -7.83 -2.93 7.93
N VAL A 174 -6.55 -2.58 8.02
CA VAL A 174 -5.92 -2.07 9.23
C VAL A 174 -5.32 -0.71 8.93
N LEU A 175 -5.79 0.31 9.64
CA LEU A 175 -5.33 1.69 9.51
C LEU A 175 -4.44 2.01 10.71
N ILE A 176 -3.12 2.03 10.51
CA ILE A 176 -2.18 2.49 11.52
C ILE A 176 -2.15 4.01 11.44
N SER A 177 -2.83 4.65 12.37
CA SER A 177 -2.97 6.10 12.41
C SER A 177 -2.92 6.59 13.83
N PRO A 178 -2.15 7.65 14.12
CA PRO A 178 -2.27 8.33 15.39
C PRO A 178 -3.71 8.80 15.57
N GLY A 179 -4.30 8.55 16.74
CA GLY A 179 -5.63 9.05 17.07
C GLY A 179 -5.63 10.58 17.22
N VAL A 180 -6.79 11.12 17.58
CA VAL A 180 -6.93 12.55 17.91
C VAL A 180 -6.29 12.80 19.28
N SER A 181 -5.24 13.62 19.34
CA SER A 181 -4.64 14.08 20.59
C SER A 181 -4.23 15.54 20.47
N PRO A 182 -4.52 16.38 21.49
CA PRO A 182 -4.18 17.81 21.50
C PRO A 182 -2.66 18.05 21.51
N ASP A 183 -1.86 17.06 21.91
CA ASP A 183 -0.40 17.18 22.01
C ASP A 183 0.31 16.87 20.68
N ARG A 184 -0.43 16.52 19.62
CA ARG A 184 0.13 16.24 18.29
C ARG A 184 0.10 17.50 17.43
N SER A 185 1.07 17.63 16.51
CA SER A 185 1.02 18.67 15.48
C SER A 185 -0.35 18.68 14.75
N LEU A 186 -0.83 19.89 14.43
CA LEU A 186 -2.16 20.10 13.86
C LEU A 186 -2.39 19.26 12.60
N VAL A 187 -1.41 19.19 11.68
CA VAL A 187 -1.51 18.35 10.46
C VAL A 187 -1.69 16.87 10.80
N ARG A 188 -0.93 16.35 11.77
CA ARG A 188 -1.05 14.94 12.19
C ARG A 188 -2.41 14.67 12.82
N ALA A 189 -2.91 15.56 13.67
CA ALA A 189 -4.23 15.42 14.29
C ALA A 189 -5.36 15.49 13.25
N THR A 190 -5.27 16.40 12.26
CA THR A 190 -6.25 16.52 11.17
C THR A 190 -6.28 15.25 10.30
N VAL A 191 -5.12 14.78 9.85
CA VAL A 191 -5.03 13.55 9.06
C VAL A 191 -5.51 12.35 9.86
N GLY A 192 -5.12 12.23 11.13
CA GLY A 192 -5.59 11.15 12.02
C GLY A 192 -7.11 11.14 12.18
N SER A 193 -7.72 12.32 12.33
CA SER A 193 -9.18 12.48 12.38
C SER A 193 -9.85 12.04 11.06
N ALA A 194 -9.28 12.42 9.92
CA ALA A 194 -9.80 12.02 8.61
C ALA A 194 -9.72 10.50 8.40
N VAL A 195 -8.61 9.86 8.80
CA VAL A 195 -8.46 8.41 8.74
C VAL A 195 -9.42 7.69 9.68
N ALA A 196 -9.67 8.24 10.88
CA ALA A 196 -10.66 7.69 11.81
C ALA A 196 -12.08 7.75 11.22
N ALA A 197 -12.48 8.90 10.68
CA ALA A 197 -13.77 9.07 10.01
C ALA A 197 -13.91 8.12 8.80
N PHE A 198 -12.85 7.96 8.01
CA PHE A 198 -12.84 6.99 6.91
C PHE A 198 -13.02 5.55 7.40
N ALA A 199 -12.33 5.17 8.48
CA ALA A 199 -12.48 3.85 9.08
C ALA A 199 -13.93 3.56 9.52
N ASP A 200 -14.56 4.53 10.18
CA ASP A 200 -15.96 4.42 10.62
C ASP A 200 -16.93 4.36 9.44
N GLY A 201 -16.68 5.14 8.39
CA GLY A 201 -17.40 5.04 7.12
C GLY A 201 -17.32 3.64 6.52
N LEU A 202 -16.11 3.06 6.41
CA LEU A 202 -15.93 1.70 5.89
C LEU A 202 -16.65 0.66 6.76
N ARG A 203 -16.58 0.77 8.09
CA ARG A 203 -17.28 -0.14 9.01
C ARG A 203 -18.79 -0.08 8.80
N SER A 204 -19.34 1.12 8.70
CA SER A 204 -20.77 1.35 8.55
C SER A 204 -21.28 0.86 7.19
N GLU A 205 -20.59 1.25 6.11
CA GLU A 205 -21.01 0.94 4.74
C GLU A 205 -20.85 -0.55 4.40
N PHE A 206 -19.80 -1.21 4.91
CA PHE A 206 -19.45 -2.58 4.54
C PHE A 206 -19.63 -3.61 5.67
N ALA A 207 -20.41 -3.31 6.71
CA ALA A 207 -20.62 -4.19 7.87
C ALA A 207 -21.02 -5.64 7.51
N SER A 208 -21.82 -5.82 6.45
CA SER A 208 -22.34 -7.13 6.01
C SER A 208 -21.50 -7.82 4.93
N SER A 209 -20.40 -7.18 4.52
CA SER A 209 -19.53 -7.67 3.43
C SER A 209 -18.67 -8.86 3.84
N GLY A 210 -18.39 -9.04 5.14
CA GLY A 210 -17.37 -9.98 5.63
C GLY A 210 -15.97 -9.38 5.73
N VAL A 211 -15.79 -8.12 5.32
CA VAL A 211 -14.57 -7.34 5.53
C VAL A 211 -14.61 -6.68 6.90
N THR A 212 -13.50 -6.73 7.64
CA THR A 212 -13.36 -6.06 8.94
C THR A 212 -12.39 -4.89 8.85
N VAL A 213 -12.61 -3.86 9.65
CA VAL A 213 -11.80 -2.63 9.64
C VAL A 213 -11.34 -2.30 11.05
N GLN A 214 -10.03 -2.22 11.26
CA GLN A 214 -9.39 -1.89 12.54
C GLN A 214 -8.59 -0.60 12.40
N THR A 215 -8.60 0.24 13.42
CA THR A 215 -7.73 1.41 13.53
C THR A 215 -6.84 1.20 14.74
N LEU A 216 -5.52 1.39 14.59
CA LEU A 216 -4.58 1.28 15.70
C LEU A 216 -3.68 2.52 15.76
N ASP A 217 -3.56 3.09 16.96
CA ASP A 217 -2.49 4.04 17.24
C ASP A 217 -1.20 3.24 17.49
N PRO A 218 -0.13 3.48 16.72
CA PRO A 218 1.12 2.75 16.92
C PRO A 218 1.82 3.09 18.24
N GLY A 219 1.41 4.18 18.91
CA GLY A 219 2.09 4.66 20.11
C GLY A 219 3.53 5.07 19.83
N MET A 220 4.41 4.83 20.80
CA MET A 220 5.85 5.09 20.70
C MET A 220 6.61 3.79 20.49
N PRO A 221 7.76 3.81 19.79
CA PRO A 221 8.62 2.64 19.68
C PRO A 221 9.11 2.18 21.07
N PRO A 222 9.45 0.90 21.25
CA PRO A 222 9.49 -0.19 20.25
C PRO A 222 8.10 -0.68 19.80
N PHE A 223 7.99 -1.17 18.55
CA PHE A 223 6.71 -1.50 17.91
C PHE A 223 6.41 -3.01 17.85
N GLU A 224 7.34 -3.86 18.29
CA GLU A 224 7.27 -5.32 18.18
C GLU A 224 6.05 -5.89 18.92
N GLY A 225 5.76 -5.39 20.12
CA GLY A 225 4.61 -5.84 20.90
C GLY A 225 3.27 -5.54 20.21
N MET A 226 3.14 -4.34 19.62
CA MET A 226 1.96 -3.95 18.84
C MET A 226 1.83 -4.83 17.58
N ALA A 227 2.93 -5.04 16.86
CA ALA A 227 2.93 -5.88 15.66
C ALA A 227 2.51 -7.32 15.98
N GLN A 228 3.02 -7.91 17.07
CA GLN A 228 2.63 -9.26 17.51
C GLN A 228 1.16 -9.33 17.91
N SER A 229 0.64 -8.31 18.60
CA SER A 229 -0.78 -8.23 18.96
C SER A 229 -1.68 -8.19 17.71
N LEU A 230 -1.30 -7.38 16.72
CA LEU A 230 -2.01 -7.29 15.44
C LEU A 230 -1.99 -8.63 14.68
N VAL A 231 -0.84 -9.30 14.60
CA VAL A 231 -0.75 -10.61 13.93
C VAL A 231 -1.68 -11.63 14.60
N LYS A 232 -1.75 -11.64 15.93
CA LYS A 232 -2.69 -12.51 16.67
C LYS A 232 -4.15 -12.19 16.33
N SER A 233 -4.51 -10.91 16.24
CA SER A 233 -5.89 -10.52 15.89
C SER A 233 -6.28 -10.87 14.46
N LEU A 234 -5.32 -10.87 13.52
CA LEU A 234 -5.52 -11.31 12.13
C LEU A 234 -5.54 -12.85 11.98
N GLY A 235 -4.89 -13.55 12.91
CA GLY A 235 -4.82 -15.01 12.95
C GLY A 235 -6.11 -15.67 13.45
N GLY A 236 -6.86 -15.02 14.35
CA GLY A 236 -7.95 -15.63 15.12
C GLY A 236 -9.37 -15.35 14.60
N ARG A 237 -9.99 -16.39 14.02
CA ARG A 237 -11.32 -16.93 14.36
C ARG A 237 -11.29 -18.38 13.86
N ASP A 238 -10.63 -19.24 14.64
CA ASP A 238 -10.88 -20.69 14.59
C ASP A 238 -12.17 -20.97 15.37
#